data_AF-A0A0Q8T4C1-F1
#
_entry.id   AF-A0A0Q8T4C1-F1
#
_cell.length_a   1.000
_cell.length_b   1.000
_cell.length_c   1.000
_cell.angle_alpha   90.00
_cell.angle_beta   90.00
_cell.angle_gamma   90.00
#
_symmetry.space_group_name_H-M   'P 1'
#
loop_
_entity.id
_entity.type
_entity.pdbx_description
1 polymer ?
#
loop_
_entity_poly.entity_id
_entity_poly.type
_entity_poly.pdbx_seq_one_letter_code
_entity_poly.pdbx_strand_id
1 'polypeptide(L)'
;MESPSSWLMRVAFRQVVAPRELARFLGVGIGVDCEMAFAKLSFQALASTHTSAAGTFRHVDLLMERLRKVDPYGERFLLRHNSVAYHRFCAACLATDRVKYFRLEWRFKCWRWCPEHSCLLLECCPHCGKRASLPQDMCDAGPDGLGVATLDRCMHCAELLTTNWQVSVDTLAQELTTPWEQALLNNGRAALAALVLGKVQIQGEQKAHGLRRLKTIERQGFLPHASQFRLTHDEMMRRHEQSLLTMLESASSHPLQTTAHSQN
;
A
#
# COMPACT_ATOMS: atom_id res chain seq x y z
N MET A 1 5.90 -6.87 2.15
CA MET A 1 5.65 -8.20 2.77
C MET A 1 4.23 -8.63 2.43
N GLU A 2 3.95 -9.89 2.06
CA GLU A 2 2.54 -10.29 1.77
C GLU A 2 1.65 -10.16 3.01
N SER A 3 0.43 -9.63 2.85
CA SER A 3 -0.54 -9.51 3.93
C SER A 3 -1.23 -10.85 4.25
N PRO A 4 -1.63 -11.08 5.51
CA PRO A 4 -2.42 -12.25 5.89
C PRO A 4 -3.69 -12.44 5.05
N SER A 5 -4.44 -11.38 4.73
CA SER A 5 -5.63 -11.52 3.89
C SER A 5 -5.30 -11.95 2.47
N SER A 6 -4.22 -11.41 1.87
CA SER A 6 -3.76 -11.78 0.53
C SER A 6 -3.34 -13.24 0.47
N TRP A 7 -2.53 -13.66 1.45
CA TRP A 7 -2.10 -15.05 1.58
C TRP A 7 -3.30 -15.98 1.74
N LEU A 8 -4.24 -15.65 2.63
CA LEU A 8 -5.42 -16.47 2.89
C LEU A 8 -6.25 -16.65 1.62
N MET A 9 -6.53 -15.57 0.88
CA MET A 9 -7.28 -15.64 -0.37
C MET A 9 -6.61 -16.57 -1.38
N ARG A 10 -5.29 -16.45 -1.56
CA ARG A 10 -4.55 -17.25 -2.53
C ARG A 10 -4.46 -18.72 -2.14
N VAL A 11 -4.28 -19.03 -0.86
CA VAL A 11 -4.25 -20.42 -0.38
C VAL A 11 -5.65 -21.02 -0.47
N ALA A 12 -6.69 -20.28 -0.09
CA ALA A 12 -8.08 -20.71 -0.19
C ALA A 12 -8.49 -20.98 -1.66
N PHE A 13 -8.09 -20.11 -2.58
CA PHE A 13 -8.34 -20.29 -4.02
C PHE A 13 -7.68 -21.57 -4.57
N ARG A 14 -6.43 -21.86 -4.18
CA ARG A 14 -5.77 -23.15 -4.52
C ARG A 14 -6.48 -24.35 -3.90
N GLN A 15 -7.11 -24.10 -2.75
CA GLN A 15 -8.07 -24.93 -2.02
C GLN A 15 -9.34 -25.29 -2.78
N VAL A 16 -9.78 -24.40 -3.67
CA VAL A 16 -11.18 -24.32 -4.10
C VAL A 16 -12.13 -24.23 -2.89
N VAL A 17 -11.74 -23.48 -1.87
CA VAL A 17 -12.54 -23.22 -0.66
C VAL A 17 -12.66 -21.73 -0.39
N ALA A 18 -13.71 -21.34 0.32
CA ALA A 18 -13.88 -19.94 0.69
C ALA A 18 -12.80 -19.50 1.70
N PRO A 19 -12.29 -18.26 1.64
CA PRO A 19 -11.31 -17.75 2.62
C PRO A 19 -11.78 -17.86 4.07
N ARG A 20 -13.08 -17.66 4.32
CA ARG A 20 -13.67 -17.80 5.66
C ARG A 20 -13.69 -19.25 6.14
N GLU A 21 -13.87 -20.20 5.25
CA GLU A 21 -13.83 -21.62 5.57
C GLU A 21 -12.41 -22.06 5.90
N LEU A 22 -11.44 -21.70 5.06
CA LEU A 22 -10.03 -21.96 5.34
C LEU A 22 -9.59 -21.31 6.65
N ALA A 23 -9.97 -20.06 6.91
CA ALA A 23 -9.65 -19.38 8.16
C ALA A 23 -10.21 -20.14 9.38
N ARG A 24 -11.46 -20.63 9.30
CA ARG A 24 -12.07 -21.44 10.37
C ARG A 24 -11.31 -22.75 10.59
N PHE A 25 -10.93 -23.43 9.50
CA PHE A 25 -10.11 -24.65 9.57
C PHE A 25 -8.76 -24.39 10.25
N LEU A 26 -8.15 -23.24 10.00
CA LEU A 26 -6.90 -22.79 10.63
C LEU A 26 -7.08 -22.28 12.07
N GLY A 27 -8.29 -22.32 12.64
CA GLY A 27 -8.59 -21.80 13.97
C GLY A 27 -8.59 -20.26 14.06
N VAL A 28 -8.72 -19.56 12.93
CA VAL A 28 -8.71 -18.10 12.84
C VAL A 28 -10.13 -17.55 12.71
N GLY A 29 -10.64 -16.95 13.79
CA GLY A 29 -11.91 -16.22 13.78
C GLY A 29 -11.77 -14.84 13.13
N ILE A 30 -12.01 -14.74 11.81
CA ILE A 30 -12.04 -13.45 11.12
C ILE A 30 -13.35 -12.73 11.47
N GLY A 31 -13.24 -11.78 12.40
CA GLY A 31 -14.32 -10.85 12.73
C GLY A 31 -14.35 -9.68 11.74
N VAL A 32 -13.86 -8.52 12.19
CA VAL A 32 -13.92 -7.26 11.42
C VAL A 32 -12.70 -7.09 10.49
N ASP A 33 -11.51 -7.52 10.93
CA ASP A 33 -10.25 -7.26 10.23
C ASP A 33 -9.37 -8.52 10.24
N CYS A 34 -8.98 -8.96 9.04
CA CYS A 34 -8.24 -10.20 8.83
C CYS A 34 -6.81 -10.09 9.38
N GLU A 35 -6.11 -8.99 9.11
CA GLU A 35 -4.76 -8.77 9.64
C GLU A 35 -4.75 -8.84 11.17
N MET A 36 -5.74 -8.18 11.80
CA MET A 36 -5.87 -8.17 13.26
C MET A 36 -6.28 -9.53 13.84
N ALA A 37 -7.02 -10.34 13.10
CA ALA A 37 -7.35 -11.72 13.50
C ALA A 37 -6.09 -12.59 13.51
N PHE A 38 -5.31 -12.56 12.42
CA PHE A 38 -4.05 -13.29 12.31
C PHE A 38 -3.00 -12.79 13.31
N ALA A 39 -2.99 -11.50 13.64
CA ALA A 39 -2.09 -10.92 14.66
C ALA A 39 -2.27 -11.47 16.08
N LYS A 40 -3.36 -12.20 16.36
CA LYS A 40 -3.58 -12.90 17.64
C LYS A 40 -2.86 -14.25 17.70
N LEU A 41 -2.41 -14.74 16.56
CA LEU A 41 -1.73 -16.01 16.37
C LEU A 41 -0.32 -15.72 15.83
N SER A 42 0.51 -16.75 15.69
CA SER A 42 1.72 -16.61 14.87
C SER A 42 1.37 -16.93 13.43
N PHE A 43 1.28 -15.89 12.60
CA PHE A 43 1.07 -16.06 11.17
C PHE A 43 2.24 -16.81 10.52
N GLN A 44 3.47 -16.59 10.98
CA GLN A 44 4.62 -17.35 10.49
C GLN A 44 4.49 -18.85 10.77
N ALA A 45 4.07 -19.24 11.97
CA ALA A 45 3.86 -20.64 12.31
C ALA A 45 2.76 -21.26 11.44
N LEU A 46 1.61 -20.58 11.32
CA LEU A 46 0.50 -21.02 10.47
C LEU A 46 0.89 -21.12 8.98
N ALA A 47 1.62 -20.15 8.45
CA ALA A 47 2.00 -20.17 7.04
C ALA A 47 3.01 -21.29 6.74
N SER A 48 3.89 -21.62 7.69
CA SER A 48 4.92 -22.64 7.53
C SER A 48 4.39 -24.07 7.47
N THR A 49 3.19 -24.35 8.00
CA THR A 49 2.56 -25.67 7.89
C THR A 49 1.93 -25.92 6.51
N HIS A 50 1.68 -24.86 5.74
CA HIS A 50 0.94 -24.94 4.47
C HIS A 50 1.73 -24.43 3.27
N THR A 51 2.84 -23.73 3.49
CA THR A 51 3.72 -23.26 2.42
C THR A 51 5.18 -23.39 2.84
N SER A 52 6.06 -23.79 1.92
CA SER A 52 7.50 -23.95 2.13
C SER A 52 8.27 -22.63 2.32
N ALA A 53 7.58 -21.48 2.38
CA ALA A 53 8.15 -20.15 2.52
C ALA A 53 8.37 -19.75 4.00
N ALA A 54 9.06 -20.60 4.77
CA ALA A 54 9.43 -20.28 6.14
C ALA A 54 10.38 -19.07 6.18
N GLY A 55 10.07 -18.03 6.98
CA GLY A 55 10.88 -16.82 7.17
C GLY A 55 10.31 -15.53 6.57
N THR A 56 9.41 -15.60 5.60
CA THR A 56 8.84 -14.39 4.93
C THR A 56 7.87 -13.62 5.83
N PHE A 57 7.23 -14.28 6.80
CA PHE A 57 6.11 -13.74 7.59
C PHE A 57 6.49 -13.34 9.01
N ARG A 58 7.70 -13.63 9.49
CA ARG A 58 8.16 -13.18 10.81
C ARG A 58 8.06 -11.67 10.99
N HIS A 59 8.34 -10.90 9.93
CA HIS A 59 8.21 -9.44 9.97
C HIS A 59 6.75 -8.98 10.10
N VAL A 60 5.81 -9.74 9.53
CA VAL A 60 4.36 -9.51 9.70
C VAL A 60 3.98 -9.72 11.16
N ASP A 61 4.39 -10.84 11.77
CA ASP A 61 4.13 -11.14 13.18
C ASP A 61 4.66 -10.03 14.10
N LEU A 62 5.94 -9.64 13.94
CA LEU A 62 6.57 -8.60 14.75
C LEU A 62 5.86 -7.25 14.63
N LEU A 63 5.56 -6.84 13.40
CA LEU A 63 4.91 -5.58 13.11
C LEU A 63 3.50 -5.55 13.70
N MET A 64 2.72 -6.62 13.50
CA MET A 64 1.33 -6.69 13.98
C MET A 64 1.25 -6.84 15.50
N GLU A 65 2.13 -7.63 16.12
CA GLU A 65 2.20 -7.75 17.58
C GLU A 65 2.43 -6.38 18.23
N ARG A 66 3.37 -5.61 17.68
CA ARG A 66 3.72 -4.28 18.18
C ARG A 66 2.65 -3.24 17.85
N LEU A 67 2.01 -3.34 16.69
CA LEU A 67 0.84 -2.53 16.37
C LEU A 67 -0.25 -2.73 17.42
N ARG A 68 -0.59 -3.98 17.79
CA ARG A 68 -1.61 -4.24 18.82
C ARG A 68 -1.28 -3.61 20.17
N LYS A 69 0.01 -3.46 20.52
CA LYS A 69 0.42 -2.78 21.77
C LYS A 69 0.15 -1.27 21.75
N VAL A 70 0.08 -0.65 20.56
CA VAL A 70 -0.18 0.79 20.42
C VAL A 70 -1.60 1.11 19.95
N ASP A 71 -2.21 0.23 19.16
CA ASP A 71 -3.53 0.35 18.53
C ASP A 71 -4.19 -1.04 18.46
N PRO A 72 -4.76 -1.53 19.58
CA PRO A 72 -5.25 -2.90 19.72
C PRO A 72 -6.32 -3.33 18.71
N TYR A 73 -7.03 -2.38 18.10
CA TYR A 73 -8.11 -2.61 17.14
C TYR A 73 -7.78 -2.06 15.74
N GLY A 74 -6.57 -1.54 15.54
CA GLY A 74 -6.11 -1.01 14.25
C GLY A 74 -6.87 0.24 13.78
N GLU A 75 -7.62 0.92 14.64
CA GLU A 75 -8.50 2.03 14.21
C GLU A 75 -7.74 3.28 13.82
N ARG A 76 -6.55 3.46 14.40
CA ARG A 76 -5.74 4.66 14.23
C ARG A 76 -4.86 4.50 13.00
N PHE A 77 -4.19 3.36 12.87
CA PHE A 77 -3.15 3.16 11.86
C PHE A 77 -3.56 2.33 10.65
N LEU A 78 -4.62 1.51 10.71
CA LEU A 78 -5.04 0.67 9.57
C LEU A 78 -6.21 1.28 8.80
N LEU A 79 -6.22 1.10 7.48
CA LEU A 79 -7.27 1.60 6.60
C LEU A 79 -8.57 0.86 6.85
N ARG A 80 -9.67 1.61 6.94
CA ARG A 80 -11.02 1.06 7.11
C ARG A 80 -12.03 2.07 6.61
N HIS A 81 -13.08 1.58 5.98
CA HIS A 81 -14.20 2.40 5.54
C HIS A 81 -15.51 1.69 5.90
N ASN A 82 -16.38 2.35 6.67
CA ASN A 82 -17.63 1.76 7.19
C ASN A 82 -17.40 0.36 7.82
N SER A 83 -16.40 0.27 8.70
CA SER A 83 -15.98 -0.99 9.35
C SER A 83 -15.38 -2.07 8.45
N VAL A 84 -15.25 -1.83 7.14
CA VAL A 84 -14.63 -2.78 6.20
C VAL A 84 -13.15 -2.45 5.99
N ALA A 85 -12.28 -3.43 6.26
CA ALA A 85 -10.85 -3.33 5.99
C ALA A 85 -10.57 -3.34 4.48
N TYR A 86 -9.65 -2.47 4.04
CA TYR A 86 -9.24 -2.41 2.65
C TYR A 86 -7.74 -2.14 2.52
N HIS A 87 -7.19 -2.45 1.36
CA HIS A 87 -5.80 -2.18 1.03
C HIS A 87 -5.69 -1.06 0.01
N ARG A 88 -4.61 -0.30 0.12
CA ARG A 88 -4.03 0.37 -1.04
C ARG A 88 -3.30 -0.62 -1.92
N PHE A 89 -2.86 -0.20 -3.10
CA PHE A 89 -1.95 -0.97 -3.93
C PHE A 89 -1.12 -0.10 -4.85
N CYS A 90 0.05 -0.62 -5.21
CA CYS A 90 0.83 -0.10 -6.33
C CYS A 90 0.49 -0.93 -7.57
N ALA A 91 -0.09 -0.30 -8.59
CA ALA A 91 -0.39 -0.96 -9.86
C ALA A 91 0.87 -1.55 -10.51
N ALA A 92 2.01 -0.86 -10.40
CA ALA A 92 3.28 -1.32 -10.93
C ALA A 92 3.79 -2.58 -10.22
N CYS A 93 3.82 -2.61 -8.88
CA CYS A 93 4.18 -3.82 -8.13
C CYS A 93 3.26 -4.99 -8.50
N LEU A 94 1.94 -4.77 -8.56
CA LEU A 94 1.03 -5.82 -8.98
C LEU A 94 1.30 -6.27 -10.42
N ALA A 95 1.69 -5.39 -11.34
CA ALA A 95 2.02 -5.77 -12.71
C ALA A 95 3.31 -6.59 -12.81
N THR A 96 4.35 -6.18 -12.08
CA THR A 96 5.72 -6.71 -12.24
C THR A 96 6.04 -7.87 -11.29
N ASP A 97 5.40 -7.96 -10.12
CA ASP A 97 5.63 -9.06 -9.18
C ASP A 97 5.24 -10.40 -9.83
N ARG A 98 6.15 -11.38 -9.80
CA ARG A 98 5.89 -12.74 -10.33
C ARG A 98 4.66 -13.37 -9.72
N VAL A 99 4.43 -13.09 -8.44
CA VAL A 99 3.29 -13.57 -7.67
C VAL A 99 2.45 -12.36 -7.29
N LYS A 100 1.17 -12.37 -7.66
CA LYS A 100 0.26 -11.24 -7.42
C LYS A 100 -0.24 -11.31 -5.98
N TYR A 101 0.17 -10.38 -5.14
CA TYR A 101 -0.25 -10.31 -3.75
C TYR A 101 -0.37 -8.88 -3.24
N PHE A 102 -1.23 -8.67 -2.25
CA PHE A 102 -1.31 -7.40 -1.54
C PHE A 102 -0.31 -7.37 -0.40
N ARG A 103 0.38 -6.23 -0.27
CA ARG A 103 1.40 -6.06 0.76
C ARG A 103 0.79 -5.56 2.07
N LEU A 104 1.30 -6.04 3.20
CA LEU A 104 0.82 -5.63 4.53
C LEU A 104 0.97 -4.12 4.74
N GLU A 105 2.07 -3.54 4.30
CA GLU A 105 2.30 -2.10 4.41
C GLU A 105 1.20 -1.27 3.74
N TRP A 106 0.54 -1.80 2.71
CA TRP A 106 -0.56 -1.13 2.03
C TRP A 106 -1.86 -1.06 2.85
N ARG A 107 -1.94 -1.73 4.01
CA ARG A 107 -3.02 -1.54 4.99
C ARG A 107 -2.86 -0.26 5.81
N PHE A 108 -1.66 0.30 5.89
CA PHE A 108 -1.39 1.39 6.82
C PHE A 108 -1.83 2.73 6.26
N LYS A 109 -2.59 3.50 7.05
CA LYS A 109 -3.02 4.85 6.68
C LYS A 109 -1.86 5.76 6.34
N CYS A 110 -0.76 5.63 7.08
CA CYS A 110 0.47 6.40 6.88
C CYS A 110 1.35 5.90 5.72
N TRP A 111 1.03 4.76 5.10
CA TRP A 111 1.76 4.27 3.93
C TRP A 111 1.02 4.70 2.66
N ARG A 112 1.48 5.80 2.06
CA ARG A 112 0.81 6.46 0.93
C ARG A 112 1.50 6.27 -0.41
N TRP A 113 2.73 5.79 -0.41
CA TRP A 113 3.53 5.71 -1.63
C TRP A 113 4.36 4.43 -1.70
N CYS A 114 4.66 4.03 -2.94
CA CYS A 114 5.49 2.88 -3.26
C CYS A 114 6.97 3.32 -3.40
N PRO A 115 7.91 2.72 -2.64
CA PRO A 115 9.33 3.04 -2.77
C PRO A 115 9.93 2.51 -4.06
N GLU A 116 9.43 1.37 -4.50
CA GLU A 116 10.00 0.61 -5.62
C GLU A 116 9.71 1.31 -6.95
N HIS A 117 8.62 2.05 -7.03
CA HIS A 117 8.13 2.68 -8.26
C HIS A 117 7.88 4.18 -8.09
N SER A 118 8.31 4.76 -6.96
CA SER A 118 8.17 6.18 -6.61
C SER A 118 6.83 6.80 -7.01
N CYS A 119 5.73 6.18 -6.54
CA CYS A 119 4.38 6.57 -6.93
C CYS A 119 3.39 6.51 -5.77
N LEU A 120 2.29 7.27 -5.86
CA LEU A 120 1.22 7.16 -4.88
C LEU A 120 0.43 5.88 -5.08
N LEU A 121 0.02 5.27 -3.97
CA LEU A 121 -0.76 4.05 -4.00
C LEU A 121 -2.24 4.34 -4.30
N LEU A 122 -2.84 3.48 -5.09
CA LEU A 122 -4.26 3.49 -5.43
C LEU A 122 -5.09 2.83 -4.33
N GLU A 123 -6.32 3.28 -4.13
CA GLU A 123 -7.28 2.67 -3.18
C GLU A 123 -8.44 1.96 -3.88
N CYS A 124 -8.74 2.36 -5.12
CA CYS A 124 -9.89 1.92 -5.88
C CYS A 124 -9.47 1.30 -7.21
N CYS A 125 -10.29 0.38 -7.71
CA CYS A 125 -10.18 -0.12 -9.07
C CYS A 125 -10.38 1.04 -10.06
N PRO A 126 -9.50 1.20 -11.07
CA PRO A 126 -9.63 2.27 -12.06
C PRO A 126 -10.84 2.11 -12.99
N HIS A 127 -11.45 0.92 -13.03
CA HIS A 127 -12.58 0.61 -13.91
C HIS A 127 -13.94 0.80 -13.24
N CYS A 128 -14.12 0.27 -12.02
CA CYS A 128 -15.41 0.30 -11.32
C CYS A 128 -15.44 1.18 -10.06
N GLY A 129 -14.30 1.78 -9.67
CA GLY A 129 -14.21 2.64 -8.48
C GLY A 129 -14.34 1.92 -7.14
N LYS A 130 -14.52 0.59 -7.11
CA LYS A 130 -14.61 -0.19 -5.87
C LYS A 130 -13.25 -0.33 -5.20
N ARG A 131 -13.23 -0.25 -3.86
CA ARG A 131 -12.01 -0.42 -3.06
C ARG A 131 -11.54 -1.87 -3.04
N ALA A 132 -10.22 -2.06 -2.98
CA ALA A 132 -9.61 -3.37 -2.79
C ALA A 132 -9.81 -3.87 -1.34
N SER A 133 -11.00 -4.36 -1.04
CA SER A 133 -11.36 -4.92 0.27
C SER A 133 -10.94 -6.39 0.34
N LEU A 134 -10.21 -6.80 1.38
CA LEU A 134 -9.73 -8.17 1.52
C LEU A 134 -10.00 -8.67 2.95
N PRO A 135 -10.22 -9.99 3.15
CA PRO A 135 -10.28 -11.04 2.14
C PRO A 135 -11.63 -11.09 1.41
N GLN A 136 -11.62 -11.56 0.15
CA GLN A 136 -12.81 -11.88 -0.65
C GLN A 136 -12.64 -13.27 -1.26
N ASP A 137 -13.75 -13.93 -1.61
CA ASP A 137 -13.69 -15.20 -2.32
C ASP A 137 -13.25 -14.98 -3.76
N MET A 138 -12.16 -15.64 -4.18
CA MET A 138 -11.65 -15.52 -5.54
C MET A 138 -12.41 -16.44 -6.52
N CYS A 139 -13.06 -17.50 -6.04
CA CYS A 139 -13.86 -18.41 -6.87
C CYS A 139 -15.17 -17.74 -7.32
N ASP A 140 -15.75 -16.90 -6.47
CA ASP A 140 -17.04 -16.23 -6.71
C ASP A 140 -16.89 -14.72 -7.02
N ALA A 141 -15.68 -14.28 -7.36
CA ALA A 141 -15.39 -12.88 -7.68
C ALA A 141 -15.89 -12.47 -9.08
N GLY A 142 -15.92 -11.16 -9.33
CA GLY A 142 -16.23 -10.60 -10.65
C GLY A 142 -17.73 -10.53 -10.95
N PRO A 143 -18.09 -10.05 -12.17
CA PRO A 143 -19.47 -10.11 -12.63
C PRO A 143 -19.88 -11.59 -12.75
N ASP A 144 -21.11 -11.88 -12.36
CA ASP A 144 -21.72 -13.22 -12.47
C ASP A 144 -21.07 -14.34 -11.65
N GLY A 145 -20.10 -14.02 -10.77
CA GLY A 145 -19.47 -14.99 -9.87
C GLY A 145 -18.57 -16.01 -10.58
N LEU A 146 -17.99 -15.65 -11.72
CA LEU A 146 -17.11 -16.53 -12.51
C LEU A 146 -15.69 -16.66 -11.94
N GLY A 147 -15.36 -15.86 -10.93
CA GLY A 147 -14.08 -15.88 -10.26
C GLY A 147 -12.98 -15.11 -10.97
N VAL A 148 -11.84 -15.00 -10.28
CA VAL A 148 -10.63 -14.34 -10.78
C VAL A 148 -9.40 -15.15 -10.42
N ALA A 149 -8.52 -15.35 -11.39
CA ALA A 149 -7.36 -16.24 -11.23
C ALA A 149 -6.25 -15.66 -10.32
N THR A 150 -6.16 -14.33 -10.23
CA THR A 150 -5.03 -13.62 -9.62
C THR A 150 -5.46 -12.31 -8.95
N LEU A 151 -4.69 -11.86 -7.96
CA LEU A 151 -5.00 -10.67 -7.15
C LEU A 151 -4.67 -9.33 -7.84
N ASP A 152 -4.16 -9.35 -9.07
CA ASP A 152 -4.06 -8.16 -9.93
C ASP A 152 -5.40 -7.84 -10.64
N ARG A 153 -6.44 -8.62 -10.41
CA ARG A 153 -7.81 -8.37 -10.88
C ARG A 153 -8.70 -7.81 -9.78
N CYS A 154 -9.66 -6.98 -10.17
CA CYS A 154 -10.67 -6.47 -9.26
C CYS A 154 -11.63 -7.59 -8.85
N MET A 155 -11.86 -7.75 -7.54
CA MET A 155 -12.81 -8.76 -7.04
C MET A 155 -14.28 -8.46 -7.39
N HIS A 156 -14.60 -7.26 -7.88
CA HIS A 156 -15.98 -6.87 -8.22
C HIS A 156 -16.24 -6.90 -9.73
N CYS A 157 -15.34 -6.34 -10.55
CA CYS A 157 -15.56 -6.24 -11.99
C CYS A 157 -14.60 -7.12 -12.82
N ALA A 158 -13.73 -7.92 -12.19
CA ALA A 158 -12.73 -8.80 -12.81
C ALA A 158 -11.66 -8.12 -13.70
N GLU A 159 -11.81 -6.82 -14.00
CA GLU A 159 -10.82 -6.04 -14.74
C GLU A 159 -9.49 -5.91 -14.01
N LEU A 160 -8.42 -5.71 -14.77
CA LEU A 160 -7.07 -5.54 -14.24
C LEU A 160 -6.96 -4.25 -13.42
N LEU A 161 -6.47 -4.39 -12.18
CA LEU A 161 -6.06 -3.28 -11.32
C LEU A 161 -4.77 -2.61 -11.82
N THR A 162 -4.07 -3.28 -12.73
CA THR A 162 -2.78 -2.87 -13.29
C THR A 162 -2.91 -2.13 -14.62
N THR A 163 -4.13 -1.79 -15.06
CA THR A 163 -4.32 -1.04 -16.30
C THR A 163 -3.53 0.26 -16.27
N ASN A 164 -2.76 0.51 -17.33
CA ASN A 164 -1.90 1.69 -17.51
C ASN A 164 -0.90 1.93 -16.36
N TRP A 165 -0.45 0.88 -15.66
CA TRP A 165 0.44 1.05 -14.50
C TRP A 165 1.72 1.85 -14.79
N GLN A 166 2.23 1.80 -16.02
CA GLN A 166 3.47 2.46 -16.44
C GLN A 166 3.39 3.99 -16.28
N VAL A 167 2.20 4.59 -16.49
CA VAL A 167 2.02 6.04 -16.38
C VAL A 167 2.13 6.54 -14.93
N SER A 168 2.02 5.63 -13.96
CA SER A 168 2.14 5.96 -12.54
C SER A 168 3.57 5.82 -12.02
N VAL A 169 4.53 5.30 -12.78
CA VAL A 169 5.90 5.10 -12.30
C VAL A 169 6.63 6.44 -12.23
N ASP A 170 7.38 6.65 -11.15
CA ASP A 170 8.21 7.84 -10.91
C ASP A 170 7.45 9.18 -10.94
N THR A 171 6.13 9.14 -10.72
CA THR A 171 5.30 10.36 -10.67
C THR A 171 5.47 11.14 -9.37
N LEU A 172 6.11 10.57 -8.34
CA LEU A 172 6.39 11.24 -7.07
C LEU A 172 7.77 11.94 -7.07
N ALA A 173 8.03 12.73 -8.11
CA ALA A 173 9.26 13.51 -8.19
C ALA A 173 9.29 14.61 -7.11
N GLN A 174 10.50 14.97 -6.66
CA GLN A 174 10.67 15.99 -5.61
C GLN A 174 10.11 17.35 -6.05
N GLU A 175 10.19 17.70 -7.34
CA GLU A 175 9.64 18.97 -7.84
C GLU A 175 8.10 19.03 -7.79
N LEU A 176 7.42 17.88 -7.77
CA LEU A 176 5.96 17.78 -7.77
C LEU A 176 5.36 17.73 -6.36
N THR A 177 6.21 17.65 -5.33
CA THR A 177 5.80 17.60 -3.93
C THR A 177 6.35 18.78 -3.16
N THR A 178 5.56 19.31 -2.23
CA THR A 178 6.07 20.30 -1.27
C THR A 178 7.02 19.62 -0.28
N PRO A 179 7.98 20.37 0.32
CA PRO A 179 8.85 19.82 1.38
C PRO A 179 8.07 19.19 2.54
N TRP A 180 6.90 19.74 2.86
CA TRP A 180 6.02 19.20 3.89
C TRP A 180 5.36 17.88 3.48
N GLU A 181 4.84 17.78 2.24
CA GLU A 181 4.31 16.52 1.71
C GLU A 181 5.39 15.42 1.72
N GLN A 182 6.61 15.74 1.28
CA GLN A 182 7.73 14.82 1.31
C GLN A 182 8.09 14.38 2.73
N ALA A 183 8.12 15.31 3.69
CA ALA A 183 8.36 14.99 5.09
C ALA A 183 7.29 14.03 5.65
N LEU A 184 6.01 14.27 5.36
CA LEU A 184 4.93 13.38 5.77
C LEU A 184 5.07 12.00 5.13
N LEU A 185 5.37 11.90 3.83
CA LEU A 185 5.58 10.63 3.14
C LEU A 185 6.76 9.83 3.73
N ASN A 186 7.84 10.52 4.10
CA ASN A 186 8.99 9.92 4.78
C ASN A 186 8.63 9.45 6.19
N ASN A 187 7.89 10.26 6.96
CA ASN A 187 7.42 9.89 8.29
C ASN A 187 6.49 8.68 8.26
N GLY A 188 5.69 8.54 7.20
CA GLY A 188 4.86 7.37 6.95
C GLY A 188 5.67 6.07 6.87
N ARG A 189 6.81 6.09 6.17
CA ARG A 189 7.76 4.98 6.15
C ARG A 189 8.41 4.74 7.49
N ALA A 190 8.88 5.82 8.12
CA ALA A 190 9.53 5.76 9.43
C ALA A 190 8.62 5.15 10.50
N ALA A 191 7.30 5.39 10.43
CA ALA A 191 6.32 4.79 11.34
C ALA A 191 6.26 3.26 11.22
N LEU A 192 6.26 2.71 10.00
CA LEU A 192 6.31 1.26 9.80
C LEU A 192 7.67 0.69 10.20
N ALA A 193 8.76 1.36 9.85
CA ALA A 193 10.10 0.97 10.31
C ALA A 193 10.18 0.95 11.84
N ALA A 194 9.57 1.91 12.52
CA ALA A 194 9.50 1.93 13.98
C ALA A 194 8.75 0.73 14.54
N LEU A 195 7.63 0.32 13.93
CA LEU A 195 6.93 -0.92 14.31
C LEU A 195 7.79 -2.16 14.09
N VAL A 196 8.54 -2.25 12.98
CA VAL A 196 9.47 -3.37 12.70
C VAL A 196 10.70 -3.37 13.62
N LEU A 197 11.15 -2.21 14.10
CA LEU A 197 12.31 -2.10 15.00
C LEU A 197 11.95 -2.08 16.49
N GLY A 198 10.68 -1.81 16.83
CA GLY A 198 10.21 -1.70 18.21
C GLY A 198 10.55 -0.38 18.90
N LYS A 199 11.08 0.61 18.17
CA LYS A 199 11.50 1.92 18.70
C LYS A 199 11.26 3.02 17.68
N VAL A 200 10.99 4.23 18.16
CA VAL A 200 10.82 5.44 17.36
C VAL A 200 12.10 6.26 17.46
N GLN A 201 12.59 6.75 16.32
CA GLN A 201 13.67 7.72 16.21
C GLN A 201 13.10 9.01 15.64
N ILE A 202 13.46 10.15 16.22
CA ILE A 202 13.05 11.48 15.77
C ILE A 202 14.31 12.22 15.36
N GLN A 203 14.32 12.78 14.15
CA GLN A 203 15.46 13.55 13.66
C GLN A 203 15.76 14.72 14.59
N GLY A 204 17.03 14.91 14.94
CA GLY A 204 17.47 15.94 15.89
C GLY A 204 17.43 15.51 17.37
N GLU A 205 16.83 14.37 17.68
CA GLU A 205 16.85 13.80 19.03
C GLU A 205 17.86 12.65 19.12
N GLN A 206 18.72 12.65 20.15
CA GLN A 206 19.72 11.59 20.37
C GLN A 206 19.12 10.31 20.97
N LYS A 207 17.94 10.42 21.60
CA LYS A 207 17.32 9.33 22.36
C LYS A 207 16.25 8.61 21.55
N ALA A 208 16.31 7.27 21.60
CA ALA A 208 15.24 6.41 21.12
C ALA A 208 13.98 6.49 22.00
N HIS A 209 12.80 6.49 21.39
CA HIS A 209 11.52 6.49 22.10
C HIS A 209 10.80 5.15 21.98
N GLY A 210 9.98 4.83 22.98
CA GLY A 210 9.07 3.69 22.90
C GLY A 210 7.94 3.92 21.89
N LEU A 211 7.34 2.82 21.41
CA LEU A 211 6.29 2.86 20.37
C LEU A 211 5.07 3.70 20.71
N ARG A 212 4.77 3.92 22.01
CA ARG A 212 3.68 4.82 22.43
C ARG A 212 3.83 6.24 21.84
N ARG A 213 5.05 6.67 21.51
CA ARG A 213 5.34 7.95 20.85
C ARG A 213 4.69 8.06 19.47
N LEU A 214 4.46 6.96 18.74
CA LEU A 214 3.75 6.96 17.45
C LEU A 214 2.35 7.57 17.57
N LYS A 215 1.64 7.34 18.69
CA LYS A 215 0.32 7.93 18.92
C LYS A 215 0.37 9.44 19.09
N THR A 216 1.47 9.97 19.59
CA THR A 216 1.65 11.43 19.75
C THR A 216 1.98 12.05 18.39
N ILE A 217 2.92 11.45 17.65
CA ILE A 217 3.30 11.87 16.29
C ILE A 217 2.07 11.87 15.37
N GLU A 218 1.24 10.81 15.43
CA GLU A 218 0.00 10.72 14.67
C GLU A 218 -1.00 11.82 15.04
N ARG A 219 -1.26 12.06 16.34
CA ARG A 219 -2.20 13.10 16.80
C ARG A 219 -1.74 14.51 16.43
N GLN A 220 -0.44 14.75 16.40
CA GLN A 220 0.16 16.02 16.02
C GLN A 220 0.17 16.24 14.51
N GLY A 221 -0.21 15.24 13.71
CA GLY A 221 -0.33 15.41 12.27
C GLY A 221 0.94 15.16 11.46
N PHE A 222 1.97 14.60 12.09
CA PHE A 222 3.25 14.34 11.43
C PHE A 222 3.27 13.06 10.59
N LEU A 223 2.13 12.36 10.46
CA LEU A 223 1.99 11.18 9.61
C LEU A 223 0.97 11.47 8.49
N PRO A 224 1.10 10.87 7.29
CA PRO A 224 0.26 11.18 6.15
C PRO A 224 -1.10 10.45 6.22
N HIS A 225 -1.86 10.72 7.28
CA HIS A 225 -3.20 10.19 7.51
C HIS A 225 -4.25 10.97 6.71
N ALA A 226 -5.36 10.30 6.38
CA ALA A 226 -6.35 10.78 5.43
C ALA A 226 -6.97 12.15 5.75
N SER A 227 -7.08 12.54 7.02
CA SER A 227 -7.68 13.83 7.40
C SER A 227 -6.77 15.04 7.15
N GLN A 228 -5.46 14.85 7.13
CA GLN A 228 -4.49 15.97 7.05
C GLN A 228 -3.59 15.92 5.82
N PHE A 229 -3.46 14.76 5.18
CA PHE A 229 -2.68 14.57 3.96
C PHE A 229 -3.60 14.45 2.74
N ARG A 230 -3.68 15.54 1.96
CA ARG A 230 -4.60 15.69 0.82
C ARG A 230 -4.01 15.27 -0.53
N LEU A 231 -2.74 14.90 -0.59
CA LEU A 231 -2.10 14.48 -1.84
C LEU A 231 -2.64 13.10 -2.25
N THR A 232 -3.49 13.09 -3.29
CA THR A 232 -4.08 11.90 -3.89
C THR A 232 -3.33 11.50 -5.16
N HIS A 233 -3.56 10.28 -5.66
CA HIS A 233 -3.03 9.85 -6.96
C HIS A 233 -3.49 10.79 -8.08
N ASP A 234 -4.78 11.10 -8.17
CA ASP A 234 -5.31 12.03 -9.18
C ASP A 234 -4.68 13.42 -9.10
N GLU A 235 -4.44 13.94 -7.89
CA GLU A 235 -3.72 15.20 -7.68
C GLU A 235 -2.29 15.13 -8.22
N MET A 236 -1.59 14.04 -7.96
CA MET A 236 -0.23 13.83 -8.45
C MET A 236 -0.17 13.76 -9.98
N MET A 237 -1.10 13.01 -10.58
CA MET A 237 -1.18 12.88 -12.04
C MET A 237 -1.41 14.22 -12.70
N ARG A 238 -2.31 15.05 -12.14
CA ARG A 238 -2.57 16.39 -12.66
C ARG A 238 -1.33 17.30 -12.55
N ARG A 239 -0.59 17.27 -11.44
CA ARG A 239 0.67 18.03 -11.29
C ARG A 239 1.72 17.58 -12.30
N HIS A 240 1.81 16.27 -12.52
CA HIS A 240 2.73 15.69 -13.50
C HIS A 240 2.41 16.14 -14.93
N GLU A 241 1.14 16.07 -15.34
CA GLU A 241 0.67 16.54 -16.65
C GLU A 241 0.96 18.04 -16.86
N GLN A 242 0.69 18.88 -15.85
CA GLN A 242 1.00 20.31 -15.90
C GLN A 242 2.50 20.57 -16.05
N SER A 243 3.34 19.83 -15.31
CA SER A 243 4.79 19.95 -15.41
C SER A 243 5.30 19.57 -16.81
N LEU A 244 4.74 18.52 -17.43
CA LEU A 244 5.09 18.13 -18.80
C LEU A 244 4.72 19.22 -19.81
N LEU A 245 3.53 19.81 -19.68
CA LEU A 245 3.10 20.92 -20.55
C LEU A 245 4.03 22.12 -20.44
N THR A 246 4.38 22.54 -19.21
CA THR A 246 5.31 23.66 -19.00
C THR A 246 6.70 23.37 -19.57
N MET A 247 7.20 22.14 -19.47
CA MET A 247 8.48 21.74 -20.09
C MET A 247 8.42 21.86 -21.62
N LEU A 248 7.33 21.42 -22.26
CA LEU A 248 7.15 21.51 -23.71
C LEU A 248 7.04 22.97 -24.21
N GLU A 249 6.35 23.83 -23.46
CA GLU A 249 6.26 25.26 -23.75
C GLU A 249 7.63 25.94 -23.63
N SER A 250 8.40 25.62 -22.58
CA SER A 250 9.75 26.17 -22.37
C SER A 250 10.74 25.73 -23.45
N ALA A 251 10.65 24.48 -23.92
CA ALA A 251 11.48 23.95 -25.01
C ALA A 251 11.14 24.60 -26.37
N SER A 252 9.89 24.98 -26.57
CA SER A 252 9.41 25.64 -27.80
C SER A 252 9.73 27.14 -27.84
N SER A 253 10.12 27.73 -26.71
CA SER A 253 10.39 29.17 -26.54
C SER A 253 11.85 29.57 -26.74
N HIS A 254 12.75 28.62 -27.03
CA HIS A 254 14.15 28.89 -27.40
C HIS A 254 14.36 28.68 -28.90
N PRO A 255 14.38 29.75 -29.72
CA PRO A 255 14.84 29.64 -31.10
C PRO A 255 16.32 29.27 -31.10
N LEU A 256 16.69 28.31 -31.95
CA LEU A 256 18.08 28.05 -32.35
C LEU A 256 18.74 29.39 -32.71
N GLN A 257 19.66 29.86 -31.87
CA GLN A 257 20.60 30.90 -32.28
C GLN A 257 21.52 30.27 -33.34
N THR A 258 21.11 30.37 -34.60
CA THR A 258 21.99 30.12 -35.75
C THR A 258 23.11 31.16 -35.71
N THR A 259 24.25 30.77 -35.14
CA THR A 259 25.52 31.47 -35.33
C THR A 259 25.95 31.28 -36.78
N ALA A 260 25.52 32.17 -37.67
CA ALA A 260 26.15 32.34 -38.96
C ALA A 260 27.50 33.07 -38.75
N HIS A 261 28.58 32.30 -38.68
CA HIS A 261 29.92 32.84 -38.90
C HIS A 261 30.22 32.78 -40.40
N SER A 262 30.03 33.91 -41.07
CA SER A 262 30.63 34.21 -42.36
C SER A 262 32.15 34.30 -42.20
N GLN A 263 32.86 33.34 -42.80
CA GLN A 263 34.31 33.38 -42.98
C GLN A 263 34.67 34.35 -44.11
N ASN A 264 35.77 35.09 -43.92
CA ASN A 264 36.49 35.82 -44.96
C ASN A 264 37.07 34.87 -46.01
#